data_AF-V5U309-F1
#
_entry.id   AF-V5U309-F1
#
_cell.length_a   1.000
_cell.length_b   1.000
_cell.length_c   1.000
_cell.angle_alpha   90.00
_cell.angle_beta   90.00
_cell.angle_gamma   90.00
#
_symmetry.space_group_name_H-M   'P 1'
#
loop_
_entity.id
_entity.type
_entity.pdbx_description
1 polymer ?
#
loop_
_entity_poly.entity_id
_entity_poly.type
_entity_poly.pdbx_seq_one_letter_code
_entity_poly.pdbx_strand_id
1 'polypeptide(L)'
;MTLYIIYMIGFFAMNGDLTWEVWTGFFSSTFTKVFTLLTLISILVHTWIGMWQVLTDYVKHLALRLFLQLAIVVALVVYVIYGFVVVWGV
;
A
#
# COMPACT_ATOMS: atom_id res chain seq x y z
N MET A 1 -3.28 8.29 2.75
CA MET A 1 -3.82 7.01 3.31
C MET A 1 -5.16 7.16 4.00
N THR A 2 -5.34 8.11 4.92
CA THR A 2 -6.58 8.28 5.68
C THR A 2 -7.84 8.34 4.82
N LEU A 3 -7.83 9.10 3.72
CA LEU A 3 -8.98 9.17 2.81
C LEU A 3 -9.32 7.81 2.18
N TYR A 4 -8.32 7.01 1.85
CA TYR A 4 -8.53 5.67 1.29
C TYR A 4 -9.10 4.71 2.34
N ILE A 5 -8.66 4.84 3.60
CA ILE A 5 -9.25 4.09 4.72
C ILE A 5 -10.73 4.44 4.88
N ILE A 6 -11.08 5.72 4.89
CA ILE A 6 -12.47 6.18 4.96
C ILE A 6 -13.28 5.66 3.77
N TYR A 7 -12.70 5.68 2.57
CA TYR A 7 -13.32 5.15 1.35
C TYR A 7 -13.62 3.66 1.45
N MET A 8 -12.66 2.85 1.90
CA MET A 8 -12.87 1.41 2.09
C MET A 8 -13.89 1.12 3.21
N ILE A 9 -13.84 1.86 4.32
CA ILE A 9 -14.84 1.74 5.40
C ILE A 9 -16.24 2.05 4.86
N GLY A 10 -16.38 3.12 4.06
CA GLY A 10 -17.64 3.47 3.43
C GLY A 10 -18.15 2.36 2.51
N PHE A 11 -17.27 1.77 1.70
CA PHE A 11 -17.62 0.63 0.86
C PHE A 11 -18.17 -0.55 1.70
N PHE A 12 -17.47 -0.96 2.76
CA PHE A 12 -17.95 -2.04 3.63
C PHE A 12 -19.23 -1.69 4.41
N ALA A 13 -19.40 -0.43 4.83
CA ALA A 13 -20.57 -0.01 5.60
C ALA A 13 -21.84 0.13 4.74
N MET A 14 -21.68 0.40 3.43
CA MET A 14 -22.81 0.61 2.51
C MET A 14 -23.21 -0.65 1.72
N ASN A 15 -22.38 -1.71 1.74
CA ASN A 15 -22.68 -2.96 1.05
C ASN A 15 -22.98 -4.04 2.10
N GLY A 16 -24.20 -4.60 2.06
CA GLY A 16 -24.62 -5.63 3.02
C GLY A 16 -23.89 -6.95 2.83
N ASP A 17 -24.16 -7.64 1.72
CA ASP A 17 -23.50 -8.91 1.38
C ASP A 17 -22.33 -8.69 0.43
N LEU A 18 -21.13 -9.08 0.87
CA LEU A 18 -19.90 -8.93 0.10
C LEU A 18 -19.68 -10.15 -0.82
N THR A 19 -20.43 -10.22 -1.91
CA THR A 19 -20.26 -11.29 -2.91
C THR A 19 -19.02 -11.04 -3.79
N TRP A 20 -18.58 -12.08 -4.51
CA TRP A 20 -17.50 -11.96 -5.49
C TRP A 20 -17.80 -10.87 -6.53
N GLU A 21 -19.03 -10.81 -7.05
CA GLU A 21 -19.46 -9.84 -8.06
C GLU A 21 -19.39 -8.40 -7.56
N VAL A 22 -19.84 -8.12 -6.33
CA VAL A 22 -19.74 -6.78 -5.73
C VAL A 22 -18.28 -6.39 -5.54
N TRP A 23 -17.44 -7.31 -5.05
CA TRP A 23 -16.02 -7.06 -4.83
C TRP A 23 -15.27 -6.79 -6.14
N THR A 24 -15.44 -7.64 -7.15
CA THR A 24 -14.79 -7.44 -8.44
C THR A 24 -15.31 -6.20 -9.15
N GLY A 25 -16.62 -5.92 -9.07
CA GLY A 25 -17.22 -4.72 -9.64
C GLY A 25 -16.64 -3.43 -9.05
N PHE A 26 -16.46 -3.38 -7.72
CA PHE A 26 -15.83 -2.25 -7.04
C PHE A 26 -14.38 -2.02 -7.51
N PHE A 27 -13.54 -3.06 -7.50
CA PHE A 27 -12.14 -2.94 -7.94
C PHE A 27 -11.96 -2.83 -9.45
N SER A 28 -12.98 -3.13 -10.25
CA SER A 28 -12.98 -2.89 -11.71
C SER A 28 -13.04 -1.40 -12.06
N SER A 29 -13.54 -0.55 -11.15
CA SER A 29 -13.69 0.88 -11.42
C SER A 29 -12.32 1.60 -11.53
N THR A 30 -12.17 2.46 -12.54
CA THR A 30 -10.94 3.24 -12.74
C THR A 30 -10.60 4.10 -11.52
N PHE A 31 -11.62 4.64 -10.84
CA PHE A 31 -11.44 5.44 -9.63
C PHE A 31 -10.79 4.61 -8.51
N THR A 32 -11.32 3.42 -8.22
CA THR A 32 -10.76 2.52 -7.19
C THR A 32 -9.34 2.11 -7.54
N LYS A 33 -9.06 1.75 -8.80
CA LYS A 33 -7.72 1.38 -9.27
C LYS A 33 -6.71 2.50 -9.04
N VAL A 34 -7.02 3.71 -9.50
CA VAL A 34 -6.14 4.88 -9.34
C VAL A 34 -5.97 5.26 -7.87
N PHE A 35 -7.04 5.26 -7.09
CA PHE A 35 -6.97 5.64 -5.68
C PHE A 35 -6.18 4.62 -4.84
N THR A 36 -6.27 3.33 -5.19
CA THR A 36 -5.45 2.26 -4.59
C THR A 36 -3.98 2.50 -4.89
N LEU A 37 -3.59 2.77 -6.14
CA LEU A 37 -2.20 3.06 -6.47
C LEU A 37 -1.68 4.32 -5.78
N LEU A 38 -2.47 5.38 -5.74
CA LEU A 38 -2.08 6.61 -5.04
C LEU A 38 -1.83 6.35 -3.56
N THR A 39 -2.62 5.45 -2.96
CA THR A 39 -2.45 5.01 -1.58
C THR A 39 -1.18 4.16 -1.41
N LEU A 40 -0.88 3.25 -2.33
CA LEU A 40 0.36 2.47 -2.31
C LEU A 40 1.61 3.33 -2.48
N ILE A 41 1.57 4.36 -3.34
CA ILE A 41 2.65 5.34 -3.46
C ILE A 41 2.80 6.13 -2.16
N SER A 42 1.68 6.52 -1.53
CA SER A 42 1.71 7.15 -0.20
C SER A 42 2.36 6.23 0.85
N ILE A 43 2.07 4.92 0.81
CA ILE A 43 2.69 3.90 1.68
C ILE A 43 4.20 3.83 1.44
N LEU A 44 4.62 3.74 0.18
CA LEU A 44 6.03 3.73 -0.16
C LEU A 44 6.77 4.92 0.46
N VAL A 45 6.28 6.15 0.25
CA VAL A 45 6.97 7.35 0.74
C VAL A 45 6.91 7.44 2.27
N HIS A 46 5.73 7.25 2.87
CA HIS A 46 5.54 7.36 4.31
C HIS A 46 6.36 6.33 5.08
N THR A 47 6.30 5.06 4.66
CA THR A 47 7.01 3.97 5.31
C THR A 47 8.52 4.04 5.03
N TRP A 48 8.97 4.46 3.84
CA TRP A 48 10.39 4.70 3.59
C TRP A 48 10.96 5.67 4.63
N ILE A 49 10.34 6.84 4.77
CA ILE A 49 10.86 7.91 5.64
C ILE A 49 10.81 7.45 7.11
N GLY A 50 9.67 6.89 7.54
CA GLY A 50 9.53 6.41 8.92
C GLY A 50 10.51 5.30 9.26
N MET A 51 10.69 4.32 8.37
CA MET A 51 11.65 3.24 8.61
C MET A 51 13.09 3.71 8.53
N TRP A 52 13.41 4.68 7.68
CA TRP A 52 14.73 5.30 7.67
C TRP A 52 15.05 5.92 9.05
N GLN A 53 14.12 6.69 9.63
CA GLN A 53 14.26 7.28 10.97
C GLN A 53 14.47 6.21 12.05
N VAL A 54 13.59 5.19 12.08
CA VAL A 54 13.70 4.07 13.04
C VAL A 54 15.06 3.38 12.92
N LEU A 55 15.50 3.09 11.71
CA LEU A 55 16.77 2.39 11.50
C LEU A 55 17.98 3.24 11.88
N THR A 56 17.97 4.56 11.65
CA THR A 56 19.06 5.44 12.11
C THR A 56 19.09 5.60 13.62
N ASP A 57 17.94 5.58 14.28
CA ASP A 57 17.82 5.73 15.73
C ASP A 57 18.26 4.48 16.48
N TYR A 58 17.88 3.29 15.99
CA TYR A 58 18.05 2.05 16.75
C TYR A 58 19.12 1.10 16.21
N VAL A 59 19.46 1.11 14.91
CA VAL A 59 20.45 0.18 14.33
C VAL A 59 21.77 0.89 14.13
N LYS A 60 22.72 0.72 15.07
CA LYS A 60 24.01 1.44 15.04
C LYS A 60 25.01 0.88 14.03
N HIS A 61 25.07 -0.44 13.87
CA HIS A 61 25.98 -1.11 12.93
C HIS A 61 25.65 -0.76 11.48
N LEU A 62 26.58 -0.09 10.77
CA LEU A 62 26.33 0.49 9.44
C LEU A 62 25.88 -0.54 8.41
N ALA A 63 26.60 -1.65 8.27
CA ALA A 63 26.28 -2.65 7.23
C ALA A 63 24.89 -3.26 7.41
N LEU A 64 24.51 -3.60 8.65
CA LEU A 64 23.18 -4.11 8.97
C LEU A 64 22.10 -3.06 8.67
N ARG A 65 22.32 -1.79 9.03
CA ARG A 65 21.38 -0.71 8.75
C ARG A 65 21.14 -0.55 7.25
N LEU A 66 22.20 -0.55 6.43
CA LEU A 66 22.07 -0.42 4.98
C LEU A 66 21.37 -1.63 4.34
N PHE A 67 21.66 -2.84 4.81
CA PHE A 67 20.98 -4.05 4.35
C PHE A 67 19.48 -4.00 4.67
N LEU A 68 19.11 -3.63 5.90
CA LEU A 68 17.71 -3.46 6.31
C LEU A 68 17.00 -2.37 5.50
N GLN A 69 17.66 -1.23 5.27
CA GLN A 69 17.12 -0.17 4.42
C GLN A 69 16.86 -0.70 3.00
N LEU A 70 17.82 -1.38 2.38
CA LEU A 70 17.64 -1.98 1.05
C LEU A 70 16.47 -2.96 1.02
N ALA A 71 16.38 -3.87 2.00
CA ALA A 71 15.29 -4.85 2.09
C ALA A 71 13.91 -4.17 2.20
N ILE A 72 13.79 -3.13 3.02
CA ILE A 72 12.55 -2.36 3.18
C ILE A 72 12.20 -1.65 1.87
N VAL A 73 13.15 -1.00 1.22
CA VAL A 73 12.92 -0.31 -0.06
C VAL A 73 12.45 -1.27 -1.13
N VAL A 74 13.11 -2.43 -1.27
CA VAL A 74 12.70 -3.48 -2.20
C VAL A 74 11.28 -3.94 -1.90
N ALA A 75 10.95 -4.22 -0.64
CA ALA A 75 9.59 -4.61 -0.26
C ALA A 75 8.53 -3.54 -0.61
N LEU A 76 8.82 -2.26 -0.36
CA LEU A 76 7.91 -1.15 -0.68
C LEU A 76 7.70 -0.99 -2.19
N VAL A 77 8.76 -1.15 -3.00
CA VAL A 77 8.65 -1.14 -4.46
C VAL A 77 7.84 -2.34 -4.94
N VAL A 78 8.07 -3.53 -4.37
CA VAL A 78 7.28 -4.74 -4.66
C VAL A 78 5.81 -4.51 -4.34
N TYR A 79 5.46 -3.84 -3.23
CA TYR A 79 4.06 -3.53 -2.91
C TYR A 79 3.38 -2.65 -3.97
N VAL A 80 4.07 -1.64 -4.49
CA VAL A 80 3.53 -0.78 -5.55
C VAL A 80 3.36 -1.55 -6.85
N ILE A 81 4.39 -2.30 -7.28
CA ILE A 81 4.36 -3.07 -8.53
C ILE A 81 3.30 -4.17 -8.46
N TYR A 82 3.29 -4.93 -7.37
CA TYR A 82 2.32 -6.01 -7.18
C TYR A 82 0.90 -5.46 -7.08
N GLY A 83 0.70 -4.35 -6.37
CA GLY A 83 -0.59 -3.67 -6.33
C GLY A 83 -1.07 -3.21 -7.71
N PHE A 84 -0.17 -2.70 -8.55
CA PHE A 84 -0.47 -2.40 -9.96
C PHE A 84 -0.92 -3.65 -10.73
N VAL A 85 -0.11 -4.72 -10.68
CA VAL A 85 -0.44 -5.99 -11.36
C VAL A 85 -1.78 -6.54 -10.91
N VAL A 86 -2.08 -6.49 -9.61
CA VAL A 86 -3.34 -6.98 -9.05
C VAL A 86 -4.51 -6.15 -9.56
N VAL A 87 -4.52 -4.83 -9.36
CA VAL A 87 -5.74 -4.04 -9.66
C VAL A 87 -5.92 -3.76 -11.15
N TRP A 88 -4.87 -3.86 -11.97
CA TRP A 88 -5.00 -3.88 -13.44
C TRP A 88 -5.35 -5.26 -14.00
N GLY A 89 -5.21 -6.32 -13.21
CA GLY A 89 -5.62 -7.68 -13.54
C GLY A 89 -7.07 -8.03 -13.13
N VAL A 90 -7.74 -7.15 -12.39
CA VAL A 90 -9.18 -7.20 -12.10
C VAL A 90 -9.97 -6.62 -13.26
#